data_AF-X1E816-F1
#
_entry.id   AF-X1E816-F1
#
_cell.length_a   1.000
_cell.length_b   1.000
_cell.length_c   1.000
_cell.angle_alpha   90.00
_cell.angle_beta   90.00
_cell.angle_gamma   90.00
#
_symmetry.space_group_name_H-M   'P 1'
#
loop_
_entity.id
_entity.type
_entity.pdbx_description
1 polymer ?
#
loop_
_entity_poly.entity_id
_entity_poly.type
_entity_poly.pdbx_seq_one_letter_code
_entity_poly.pdbx_strand_id
1 'polypeptide(L)'
;MISLKILRDIIESKLLKIDIRDEFKTLAVIVTIFTILSTVLFGCKQETAVFEKSTQITEGVTEPTPEVTTTEEPTTETEEAFKIEYPVTVTDDVGKEVTLTEYPDKIISLAPGNTEILFTLDLDEELVGVDNFSNYPEEAESIEKIGDAFDLNMEKIIELEPDLILTLKGMEEAVKEFENFGIAVYTLDANKIENVLEDIEEIGQLTNRVEKAEELTSEMQEKIDEIKTLVADVSDEEKPKVFYMVWNEPIMS
;
A
#
# COMPACT_ATOMS: atom_id res chain seq x y z
N MET A 1 -14.85 4.01 -7.79
CA MET A 1 -13.65 4.03 -6.93
C MET A 1 -13.95 3.20 -5.69
N ILE A 2 -13.31 2.04 -5.52
CA ILE A 2 -13.44 1.24 -4.30
C ILE A 2 -12.67 2.01 -3.21
N SER A 3 -13.36 2.45 -2.16
CA SER A 3 -12.72 3.12 -1.01
C SER A 3 -11.59 2.24 -0.45
N LEU A 4 -10.42 2.82 -0.15
CA LEU A 4 -9.26 2.10 0.39
C LEU A 4 -9.62 1.43 1.74
N LYS A 5 -10.58 2.00 2.48
CA LYS A 5 -11.26 1.37 3.61
C LYS A 5 -11.86 0.00 3.27
N ILE A 6 -12.52 -0.15 2.12
CA ILE A 6 -13.08 -1.44 1.68
C ILE A 6 -11.96 -2.42 1.36
N LEU A 7 -10.87 -1.96 0.72
CA LEU A 7 -9.71 -2.81 0.42
C LEU A 7 -9.04 -3.28 1.72
N ARG A 8 -8.81 -2.38 2.67
CA ARG A 8 -8.28 -2.69 4.01
C ARG A 8 -9.23 -3.60 4.79
N ASP A 9 -10.53 -3.30 4.84
CA ASP A 9 -11.50 -4.12 5.58
C ASP A 9 -11.65 -5.52 4.94
N ILE A 10 -11.49 -5.68 3.63
CA ILE A 10 -11.40 -7.00 2.96
C ILE A 10 -10.11 -7.74 3.36
N ILE A 11 -8.98 -7.03 3.43
CA ILE A 11 -7.68 -7.58 3.84
C ILE A 11 -7.72 -8.00 5.33
N GLU A 12 -8.17 -7.13 6.22
CA GLU A 12 -8.22 -7.35 7.67
C GLU A 12 -9.31 -8.37 8.08
N SER A 13 -10.48 -8.37 7.43
CA SER A 13 -11.57 -9.29 7.78
C SER A 13 -11.37 -10.74 7.33
N LYS A 14 -10.52 -10.97 6.31
CA LYS A 14 -10.20 -12.32 5.82
C LYS A 14 -8.98 -12.95 6.50
N LEU A 15 -7.98 -12.17 6.88
CA LEU A 15 -6.80 -12.68 7.58
C LEU A 15 -7.10 -13.18 9.00
N LEU A 16 -8.11 -12.61 9.68
CA LEU A 16 -8.49 -13.02 11.06
C LEU A 16 -9.39 -14.26 11.14
N LYS A 17 -9.94 -14.76 10.02
CA LYS A 17 -10.89 -15.90 10.02
C LYS A 17 -10.34 -17.21 9.45
N ILE A 18 -9.14 -17.20 8.90
CA ILE A 18 -8.45 -18.43 8.49
C ILE A 18 -7.66 -18.92 9.71
N ASP A 19 -8.28 -19.75 10.56
CA ASP A 19 -7.55 -20.48 11.60
C ASP A 19 -6.73 -21.58 10.94
N ILE A 20 -5.52 -21.21 10.49
CA ILE A 20 -4.53 -22.08 9.83
C ILE A 20 -4.18 -23.30 10.73
N ARG A 21 -4.51 -23.30 12.03
CA ARG A 21 -4.19 -24.42 12.94
C ARG A 21 -4.98 -25.70 12.70
N ASP A 22 -6.14 -25.67 12.04
CA ASP A 22 -6.95 -26.90 11.88
C ASP A 22 -6.60 -27.72 10.62
N GLU A 23 -6.11 -27.08 9.56
CA GLU A 23 -5.62 -27.82 8.38
C GLU A 23 -4.24 -28.46 8.62
N PHE A 24 -3.37 -27.82 9.41
CA PHE A 24 -2.06 -28.39 9.76
C PHE A 24 -2.16 -29.67 10.60
N LYS A 25 -3.22 -29.85 11.40
CA LYS A 25 -3.45 -31.12 12.10
C LYS A 25 -3.80 -32.25 11.14
N THR A 26 -4.61 -31.95 10.13
CA THR A 26 -5.01 -32.91 9.10
C THR A 26 -3.82 -33.30 8.22
N LEU A 27 -2.99 -32.32 7.86
CA LEU A 27 -1.75 -32.54 7.10
C LEU A 27 -0.70 -33.31 7.93
N ALA A 28 -0.53 -33.00 9.22
CA ALA A 28 0.38 -33.73 10.11
C ALA A 28 -0.04 -35.18 10.31
N VAL A 29 -1.34 -35.47 10.41
CA VAL A 29 -1.86 -36.85 10.49
C VAL A 29 -1.58 -37.61 9.19
N ILE A 30 -1.75 -36.98 8.03
CA ILE A 30 -1.47 -37.60 6.73
C ILE A 30 0.03 -37.88 6.55
N VAL A 31 0.91 -36.93 6.90
CA VAL A 31 2.37 -37.12 6.84
C VAL A 31 2.86 -38.21 7.81
N THR A 32 2.23 -38.31 8.98
CA THR A 32 2.55 -39.37 9.96
C THR A 32 2.09 -40.75 9.49
N ILE A 33 0.92 -40.83 8.83
CA ILE A 33 0.43 -42.07 8.22
C ILE A 33 1.33 -42.48 7.03
N PHE A 34 1.80 -41.53 6.23
CA PHE A 34 2.65 -41.80 5.08
C PHE A 34 4.08 -42.26 5.46
N THR A 35 4.64 -41.70 6.53
CA THR A 35 5.96 -42.11 7.06
C THR A 35 5.91 -43.50 7.70
N ILE A 36 4.84 -43.83 8.43
CA ILE A 36 4.65 -45.19 8.98
C ILE A 36 4.51 -46.22 7.84
N LEU A 37 3.81 -45.88 6.75
CA LEU A 37 3.63 -46.78 5.62
C LEU A 37 4.93 -47.06 4.83
N SER A 38 5.87 -46.11 4.80
CA SER A 38 7.17 -46.28 4.14
C SER A 38 8.12 -47.21 4.92
N THR A 39 8.06 -47.20 6.25
CA THR A 39 8.93 -48.05 7.10
C THR A 39 8.62 -49.55 7.03
N VAL A 40 7.48 -49.94 6.47
CA VAL A 40 7.07 -51.36 6.36
C VAL A 40 7.65 -52.05 5.11
N LEU A 41 8.30 -51.31 4.19
CA LEU A 41 8.76 -51.87 2.90
C LEU A 41 10.28 -52.03 2.72
N PHE A 42 11.12 -51.73 3.71
CA PHE A 42 12.58 -51.95 3.60
C PHE A 42 13.11 -52.90 4.68
N GLY A 43 13.01 -54.19 4.40
CA GLY A 43 13.74 -55.26 5.07
C GLY A 43 15.01 -55.66 4.31
N CYS A 44 16.13 -55.79 5.05
CA CYS A 44 17.46 -56.32 4.67
C CYS A 44 18.31 -55.40 3.76
N LYS A 45 19.58 -55.08 4.04
CA LYS A 45 20.70 -55.95 4.44
C LYS A 45 21.92 -55.08 4.85
N GLN A 46 22.69 -55.54 5.83
CA GLN A 46 24.01 -55.02 6.24
C GLN A 46 25.09 -55.27 5.17
N GLU A 47 26.02 -54.32 5.00
CA GLU A 47 27.47 -54.63 5.05
C GLU A 47 28.28 -53.39 5.44
N THR A 48 29.24 -53.64 6.33
CA THR A 48 30.15 -52.73 7.02
C THR A 48 31.29 -52.22 6.15
N ALA A 49 31.72 -50.96 6.34
CA ALA A 49 33.12 -50.59 6.22
C ALA A 49 33.45 -49.39 7.13
N VAL A 50 34.52 -49.58 7.89
CA VAL A 50 35.18 -48.69 8.85
C VAL A 50 36.19 -47.82 8.11
N PHE A 51 36.36 -46.54 8.47
CA PHE A 51 37.70 -45.92 8.47
C PHE A 51 37.81 -44.70 9.39
N GLU A 52 38.95 -44.67 10.10
CA GLU A 52 39.49 -43.81 11.17
C GLU A 52 39.65 -42.31 10.80
N LYS A 53 39.35 -41.33 11.67
CA LYS A 53 40.05 -40.78 12.88
C LYS A 53 41.09 -39.67 12.59
N SER A 54 40.99 -38.57 13.36
CA SER A 54 42.05 -37.69 13.92
C SER A 54 41.54 -36.23 13.94
N THR A 55 41.12 -35.54 15.00
CA THR A 55 41.69 -35.17 16.33
C THR A 55 43.01 -34.37 16.28
N GLN A 56 42.98 -33.10 16.69
CA GLN A 56 43.64 -32.49 17.88
C GLN A 56 43.72 -30.95 17.72
N ILE A 57 43.08 -30.14 18.59
CA ILE A 57 43.49 -29.64 19.93
C ILE A 57 44.67 -28.64 19.86
N THR A 58 44.46 -27.40 20.33
CA THR A 58 45.13 -26.86 21.54
C THR A 58 44.60 -25.47 21.94
N GLU A 59 44.33 -25.37 23.24
CA GLU A 59 44.02 -24.17 24.03
C GLU A 59 45.26 -23.29 24.23
N GLY A 60 45.04 -22.02 24.57
CA GLY A 60 46.08 -21.12 25.07
C GLY A 60 45.50 -19.85 25.69
N VAL A 61 45.21 -19.93 27.00
CA VAL A 61 44.80 -18.83 27.90
C VAL A 61 45.97 -17.90 28.19
N THR A 62 45.76 -16.58 28.15
CA THR A 62 46.37 -15.59 29.08
C THR A 62 45.70 -14.22 28.97
N GLU A 63 45.05 -13.77 30.04
CA GLU A 63 44.87 -12.36 30.45
C GLU A 63 45.79 -12.13 31.66
N PRO A 64 46.25 -10.90 32.03
CA PRO A 64 45.39 -9.72 32.28
C PRO A 64 45.91 -8.33 31.80
N THR A 65 44.96 -7.45 31.39
CA THR A 65 44.61 -6.06 31.86
C THR A 65 45.72 -5.01 32.21
N PRO A 66 45.53 -3.65 32.14
CA PRO A 66 44.45 -2.77 31.58
C PRO A 66 44.93 -1.62 30.66
N GLU A 67 43.93 -0.84 30.17
CA GLU A 67 43.98 0.58 29.77
C GLU A 67 44.69 0.95 28.46
N VAL A 68 43.92 1.38 27.45
CA VAL A 68 43.63 2.81 27.20
C VAL A 68 42.38 2.89 26.31
N THR A 69 41.42 3.67 26.79
CA THR A 69 40.20 4.12 26.12
C THR A 69 40.55 5.00 24.92
N THR A 70 40.13 4.61 23.73
CA THR A 70 39.86 5.55 22.63
C THR A 70 38.45 5.28 22.15
N THR A 71 37.57 6.19 22.54
CA THR A 71 36.23 6.38 22.01
C THR A 71 36.30 6.54 20.49
N GLU A 72 35.88 5.52 19.75
CA GLU A 72 35.40 5.73 18.38
C GLU A 72 33.94 6.16 18.51
N GLU A 73 33.69 7.44 18.19
CA GLU A 73 32.35 7.96 18.00
C GLU A 73 31.67 7.17 16.87
N PRO A 74 30.43 6.68 17.06
CA PRO A 74 29.66 6.18 15.94
C PRO A 74 29.35 7.37 15.04
N THR A 75 29.88 7.35 13.82
CA THR A 75 29.53 8.28 12.76
C THR A 75 28.02 8.18 12.54
N THR A 76 27.29 9.18 13.00
CA THR A 76 25.90 9.43 12.61
C THR A 76 25.92 9.74 11.11
N GLU A 77 25.67 8.74 10.28
CA GLU A 77 25.19 8.97 8.92
C GLU A 77 23.78 9.52 9.06
N THR A 78 23.67 10.85 8.98
CA THR A 78 22.40 11.52 8.73
C THR A 78 21.96 11.07 7.35
N GLU A 79 20.98 10.17 7.27
CA GLU A 79 20.24 9.90 6.04
C GLU A 79 19.65 11.23 5.58
N GLU A 80 20.22 11.82 4.52
CA GLU A 80 19.63 12.99 3.89
C GLU A 80 18.35 12.53 3.20
N ALA A 81 17.20 12.95 3.76
CA ALA A 81 15.88 12.66 3.21
C ALA A 81 15.81 13.05 1.73
N PHE A 82 15.32 12.13 0.88
CA PHE A 82 15.13 12.40 -0.53
C PHE A 82 14.19 13.59 -0.72
N LYS A 83 14.63 14.57 -1.50
CA LYS A 83 13.87 15.80 -1.75
C LYS A 83 13.73 16.04 -3.25
N ILE A 84 12.49 16.21 -3.68
CA ILE A 84 12.12 16.59 -5.02
C ILE A 84 12.37 18.10 -5.23
N GLU A 85 12.94 18.43 -6.39
CA GLU A 85 13.10 19.79 -6.87
C GLU A 85 11.95 20.16 -7.82
N TYR A 86 11.33 21.32 -7.60
CA TYR A 86 10.27 21.83 -8.47
C TYR A 86 10.86 22.70 -9.60
N PRO A 87 10.25 22.74 -10.80
CA PRO A 87 8.94 22.20 -11.15
C PRO A 87 8.91 20.68 -11.33
N VAL A 88 7.79 20.07 -10.96
CA VAL A 88 7.49 18.64 -11.15
C VAL A 88 6.33 18.52 -12.12
N THR A 89 6.43 17.60 -13.06
CA THR A 89 5.37 17.28 -14.01
C THR A 89 5.08 15.79 -13.99
N VAL A 90 3.81 15.43 -13.80
CA VAL A 90 3.29 14.05 -13.94
C VAL A 90 2.18 14.03 -15.00
N THR A 91 1.76 12.85 -15.44
CA THR A 91 0.66 12.69 -16.40
C THR A 91 -0.50 12.02 -15.70
N ASP A 92 -1.62 12.70 -15.54
CA ASP A 92 -2.79 12.12 -14.88
C ASP A 92 -3.44 10.98 -15.68
N ASP A 93 -4.40 10.30 -15.07
CA ASP A 93 -5.08 9.13 -15.65
C ASP A 93 -5.86 9.43 -16.95
N VAL A 94 -6.15 10.70 -17.25
CA VAL A 94 -6.78 11.13 -18.51
C VAL A 94 -5.75 11.56 -19.56
N GLY A 95 -4.46 11.37 -19.29
CA GLY A 95 -3.34 11.63 -20.20
C GLY A 95 -2.93 13.10 -20.26
N LYS A 96 -3.25 13.89 -19.24
CA LYS A 96 -2.92 15.32 -19.18
C LYS A 96 -1.69 15.55 -18.31
N GLU A 97 -0.76 16.37 -18.79
CA GLU A 97 0.37 16.84 -17.98
C GLU A 97 -0.10 17.82 -16.91
N VAL A 98 0.22 17.50 -15.65
CA VAL A 98 -0.03 18.34 -14.47
C VAL A 98 1.32 18.80 -13.94
N THR A 99 1.52 20.12 -13.86
CA THR A 99 2.79 20.70 -13.41
C THR A 99 2.58 21.54 -12.17
N LEU A 100 3.37 21.28 -11.12
CA LEU A 100 3.51 22.14 -9.96
C LEU A 100 4.86 22.84 -10.01
N THR A 101 4.86 24.15 -9.81
CA THR A 101 6.09 24.98 -9.80
C THR A 101 6.73 25.10 -8.42
N GLU A 102 5.97 24.74 -7.38
CA GLU A 102 6.39 24.72 -5.98
C GLU A 102 5.60 23.64 -5.23
N TYR A 103 5.97 23.41 -3.97
CA TYR A 103 5.26 22.49 -3.10
C TYR A 103 3.82 22.95 -2.89
N PRO A 104 2.81 22.08 -3.02
CA PRO A 104 1.41 22.47 -2.82
C PRO A 104 1.10 22.58 -1.32
N ASP A 105 0.96 23.80 -0.81
CA ASP A 105 0.61 24.05 0.60
C ASP A 105 -0.89 23.85 0.87
N LYS A 106 -1.73 23.95 -0.17
CA LYS A 106 -3.19 23.81 -0.07
C LYS A 106 -3.73 22.86 -1.14
N ILE A 107 -4.21 21.71 -0.69
CA ILE A 107 -4.76 20.64 -1.51
C ILE A 107 -6.26 20.51 -1.26
N ILE A 108 -7.02 20.29 -2.33
CA ILE A 108 -8.43 19.93 -2.26
C ILE A 108 -8.64 18.54 -2.84
N SER A 109 -9.49 17.74 -2.19
CA SER A 109 -9.92 16.42 -2.65
C SER A 109 -11.41 16.42 -3.00
N LEU A 110 -11.76 15.99 -4.21
CA LEU A 110 -13.15 15.93 -4.70
C LEU A 110 -13.76 14.52 -4.68
N ALA A 111 -13.08 13.54 -4.07
CA ALA A 111 -13.63 12.19 -3.90
C ALA A 111 -13.06 11.50 -2.65
N PRO A 112 -13.82 10.57 -2.03
CA PRO A 112 -13.34 9.83 -0.86
C PRO A 112 -12.04 9.08 -1.11
N GLY A 113 -11.89 8.40 -2.25
CA GLY A 113 -10.65 7.67 -2.58
C GLY A 113 -9.42 8.58 -2.65
N ASN A 114 -9.57 9.79 -3.21
CA ASN A 114 -8.50 10.79 -3.30
C ASN A 114 -8.10 11.26 -1.89
N THR A 115 -9.09 11.50 -1.02
CA THR A 115 -8.86 11.87 0.38
C THR A 115 -8.06 10.79 1.11
N GLU A 116 -8.43 9.53 0.94
CA GLU A 116 -7.73 8.40 1.55
C GLU A 116 -6.28 8.29 1.09
N ILE A 117 -5.98 8.58 -0.18
CA ILE A 117 -4.60 8.64 -0.69
C ILE A 117 -3.82 9.74 0.04
N LEU A 118 -4.36 10.96 0.11
CA LEU A 118 -3.69 12.10 0.75
C LEU A 118 -3.36 11.82 2.23
N PHE A 119 -4.32 11.26 2.98
CA PHE A 119 -4.07 10.88 4.37
C PHE A 119 -3.01 9.79 4.51
N THR A 120 -2.99 8.81 3.60
CA THR A 120 -1.98 7.73 3.67
C THR A 120 -0.58 8.23 3.33
N LEU A 121 -0.47 9.34 2.59
CA LEU A 121 0.78 10.02 2.26
C LEU A 121 1.19 11.10 3.28
N ASP A 122 0.53 11.17 4.44
CA ASP A 122 0.79 12.16 5.48
C ASP A 122 0.67 13.61 4.94
N LEU A 123 -0.45 13.88 4.23
CA LEU A 123 -0.81 15.19 3.65
C LEU A 123 -2.07 15.80 4.30
N ASP A 124 -2.36 15.41 5.55
CA ASP A 124 -3.52 15.91 6.28
C ASP A 124 -3.43 17.40 6.65
N GLU A 125 -2.22 17.94 6.79
CA GLU A 125 -2.00 19.37 7.08
C GLU A 125 -2.24 20.28 5.86
N GLU A 126 -1.94 19.78 4.65
CA GLU A 126 -2.14 20.49 3.39
C GLU A 126 -3.59 20.39 2.89
N LEU A 127 -4.38 19.43 3.39
CA LEU A 127 -5.74 19.18 2.92
C LEU A 127 -6.74 20.19 3.48
N VAL A 128 -7.07 21.21 2.69
CA VAL A 128 -7.94 22.33 3.11
C VAL A 128 -9.41 22.16 2.75
N GLY A 129 -9.76 21.17 1.93
CA GLY A 129 -11.15 20.93 1.54
C GLY A 129 -11.38 19.52 1.00
N VAL A 130 -12.52 18.94 1.37
CA VAL A 130 -12.93 17.59 0.95
C VAL A 130 -14.39 17.55 0.52
N ASP A 131 -14.74 16.56 -0.31
CA ASP A 131 -16.12 16.30 -0.66
C ASP A 131 -16.99 15.90 0.54
N ASN A 132 -18.31 15.99 0.36
CA ASN A 132 -19.31 15.72 1.39
C ASN A 132 -19.28 14.28 1.95
N PHE A 133 -18.70 13.32 1.23
CA PHE A 133 -18.69 11.90 1.59
C PHE A 133 -17.36 11.41 2.15
N SER A 134 -16.30 12.22 2.08
CA SER A 134 -15.02 11.94 2.71
C SER A 134 -15.18 11.87 4.24
N ASN A 135 -15.07 10.65 4.79
CA ASN A 135 -15.28 10.34 6.21
C ASN A 135 -14.26 9.33 6.77
N TYR A 136 -13.19 9.06 6.02
CA TYR A 136 -12.11 8.19 6.44
C TYR A 136 -10.77 8.81 6.02
N PRO A 137 -9.75 8.80 6.91
CA PRO A 137 -9.86 8.47 8.34
C PRO A 137 -10.79 9.46 9.09
N GLU A 138 -11.10 9.21 10.37
CA GLU A 138 -12.14 9.97 11.10
C GLU A 138 -11.85 11.49 11.10
N GLU A 139 -10.57 11.84 11.08
CA GLU A 139 -10.04 13.18 10.97
C GLU A 139 -10.54 13.92 9.71
N ALA A 140 -10.81 13.22 8.61
CA ALA A 140 -11.35 13.79 7.37
C ALA A 140 -12.76 14.38 7.53
N GLU A 141 -13.52 13.98 8.56
CA GLU A 141 -14.83 14.55 8.86
C GLU A 141 -14.74 16.00 9.35
N SER A 142 -13.58 16.40 9.89
CA SER A 142 -13.35 17.75 10.41
C SER A 142 -12.92 18.78 9.36
N ILE A 143 -12.49 18.30 8.17
CA ILE A 143 -12.04 19.15 7.07
C ILE A 143 -13.24 19.82 6.39
N GLU A 144 -13.03 21.05 5.92
CA GLU A 144 -14.06 21.88 5.28
C GLU A 144 -14.75 21.16 4.11
N LYS A 145 -16.09 21.16 4.12
CA LYS A 145 -16.89 20.50 3.10
C LYS A 145 -17.21 21.46 1.95
N ILE A 146 -16.85 21.04 0.74
CA ILE A 146 -16.91 21.86 -0.48
C ILE A 146 -17.95 21.36 -1.49
N GLY A 147 -18.83 20.43 -1.11
CA GLY A 147 -19.88 19.91 -1.97
C GLY A 147 -19.60 18.48 -2.44
N ASP A 148 -20.23 18.09 -3.53
CA ASP A 148 -20.03 16.78 -4.17
C ASP A 148 -19.98 16.90 -5.69
N ALA A 149 -19.82 15.77 -6.38
CA ALA A 149 -19.70 15.72 -7.84
C ALA A 149 -20.90 16.32 -8.61
N PHE A 150 -22.06 16.49 -7.97
CA PHE A 150 -23.26 17.06 -8.59
C PHE A 150 -23.51 18.52 -8.18
N ASP A 151 -23.07 18.93 -6.99
CA ASP A 151 -23.25 20.28 -6.46
C ASP A 151 -21.97 20.75 -5.72
N LEU A 152 -20.98 21.20 -6.49
CA LEU A 152 -19.74 21.76 -5.96
C LEU A 152 -19.91 23.23 -5.57
N ASN A 153 -19.37 23.60 -4.40
CA ASN A 153 -19.29 24.99 -3.96
C ASN A 153 -18.05 25.67 -4.56
N MET A 154 -18.19 26.12 -5.81
CA MET A 154 -17.10 26.78 -6.55
C MET A 154 -16.58 28.05 -5.88
N GLU A 155 -17.46 28.86 -5.27
CA GLU A 155 -17.05 30.07 -4.56
C GLU A 155 -16.11 29.74 -3.41
N LYS A 156 -16.47 28.74 -2.58
CA LYS A 156 -15.64 28.28 -1.47
C LYS A 156 -14.32 27.69 -1.93
N ILE A 157 -14.32 26.88 -2.99
CA ILE A 157 -13.08 26.29 -3.54
C ILE A 157 -12.10 27.39 -3.97
N ILE A 158 -12.58 28.43 -4.65
CA ILE A 158 -11.73 29.55 -5.07
C ILE A 158 -11.25 30.36 -3.86
N GLU A 159 -12.09 30.57 -2.84
CA GLU A 159 -11.71 31.27 -1.60
C GLU A 159 -10.61 30.56 -0.81
N LEU A 160 -10.52 29.24 -0.92
CA LEU A 160 -9.44 28.46 -0.30
C LEU A 160 -8.09 28.63 -1.02
N GLU A 161 -8.09 29.14 -2.26
CA GLU A 161 -6.91 29.34 -3.10
C GLU A 161 -6.01 28.08 -3.13
N PRO A 162 -6.51 26.93 -3.64
CA PRO A 162 -5.74 25.69 -3.67
C PRO A 162 -4.63 25.74 -4.73
N ASP A 163 -3.52 25.07 -4.43
CA ASP A 163 -2.41 24.87 -5.36
C ASP A 163 -2.62 23.62 -6.23
N LEU A 164 -3.30 22.61 -5.66
CA LEU A 164 -3.59 21.34 -6.30
C LEU A 164 -5.02 20.87 -5.97
N ILE A 165 -5.76 20.43 -6.98
CA ILE A 165 -7.05 19.75 -6.81
C ILE A 165 -6.92 18.31 -7.32
N LEU A 166 -7.22 17.34 -6.46
CA LEU A 166 -7.41 15.94 -6.85
C LEU A 166 -8.87 15.70 -7.18
N THR A 167 -9.15 15.43 -8.45
CA THR A 167 -10.50 15.18 -8.97
C THR A 167 -10.65 13.76 -9.50
N LEU A 168 -11.81 13.45 -10.07
CA LEU A 168 -12.10 12.19 -10.74
C LEU A 168 -12.72 12.44 -12.11
N LYS A 169 -12.59 11.46 -13.00
CA LYS A 169 -13.25 11.48 -14.30
C LYS A 169 -14.77 11.69 -14.19
N GLY A 170 -15.33 12.46 -15.12
CA GLY A 170 -16.73 12.88 -15.11
C GLY A 170 -16.98 14.27 -14.53
N MET A 171 -15.94 14.99 -14.11
CA MET A 171 -16.00 16.38 -13.61
C MET A 171 -15.41 17.40 -14.58
N GLU A 172 -15.38 17.11 -15.89
CA GLU A 172 -14.62 17.88 -16.89
C GLU A 172 -15.03 19.35 -17.01
N GLU A 173 -16.27 19.70 -16.66
CA GLU A 173 -16.71 21.10 -16.63
C GLU A 173 -16.06 21.86 -15.47
N ALA A 174 -16.09 21.31 -14.25
CA ALA A 174 -15.43 21.89 -13.08
C ALA A 174 -13.91 21.98 -13.27
N VAL A 175 -13.30 20.93 -13.83
CA VAL A 175 -11.85 20.90 -14.15
C VAL A 175 -11.44 22.07 -15.03
N LYS A 176 -12.20 22.34 -16.10
CA LYS A 176 -11.94 23.51 -16.97
C LYS A 176 -12.06 24.82 -16.22
N GLU A 177 -13.01 24.94 -15.30
CA GLU A 177 -13.16 26.15 -14.50
C GLU A 177 -11.96 26.37 -13.59
N PHE A 178 -11.52 25.35 -12.83
CA PHE A 178 -10.33 25.44 -11.98
C PHE A 178 -9.07 25.82 -12.77
N GLU A 179 -8.88 25.23 -13.94
CA GLU A 179 -7.74 25.53 -14.80
C GLU A 179 -7.78 26.95 -15.36
N ASN A 180 -8.97 27.49 -15.63
CA ASN A 180 -9.12 28.90 -16.03
C ASN A 180 -8.71 29.86 -14.90
N PHE A 181 -8.78 29.43 -13.64
CA PHE A 181 -8.23 30.15 -12.50
C PHE A 181 -6.74 29.89 -12.27
N GLY A 182 -6.10 29.05 -13.10
CA GLY A 182 -4.69 28.72 -12.99
C GLY A 182 -4.35 27.68 -11.93
N ILE A 183 -5.35 26.95 -11.42
CA ILE A 183 -5.16 25.90 -10.41
C ILE A 183 -4.71 24.61 -11.11
N ALA A 184 -3.71 23.92 -10.54
CA ALA A 184 -3.31 22.61 -11.03
C ALA A 184 -4.36 21.56 -10.65
N VAL A 185 -4.75 20.72 -11.61
CA VAL A 185 -5.77 19.69 -11.40
C VAL A 185 -5.23 18.35 -11.85
N TYR A 186 -5.27 17.36 -10.96
CA TYR A 186 -4.90 15.98 -11.24
C TYR A 186 -6.16 15.11 -11.22
N THR A 187 -6.48 14.47 -12.36
CA THR A 187 -7.70 13.69 -12.54
C THR A 187 -7.43 12.21 -12.39
N LEU A 188 -8.05 11.56 -11.40
CA LEU A 188 -7.99 10.12 -11.20
C LEU A 188 -9.10 9.39 -11.99
N ASP A 189 -8.77 8.27 -12.62
CA ASP A 189 -9.65 7.32 -13.32
C ASP A 189 -9.18 5.87 -13.12
N ALA A 190 -8.83 5.51 -11.89
CA ALA A 190 -8.38 4.17 -11.57
C ALA A 190 -9.45 3.10 -11.87
N ASN A 191 -9.25 2.37 -12.96
CA ASN A 191 -10.11 1.26 -13.41
C ASN A 191 -9.49 -0.12 -13.13
N LYS A 192 -8.25 -0.16 -12.68
CA LYS A 192 -7.51 -1.35 -12.28
C LYS A 192 -6.70 -1.06 -11.02
N ILE A 193 -6.24 -2.12 -10.35
CA ILE A 193 -5.42 -1.98 -9.14
C ILE A 193 -4.10 -1.30 -9.48
N GLU A 194 -3.52 -1.60 -10.63
CA GLU A 194 -2.27 -1.00 -11.09
C GLU A 194 -2.38 0.53 -11.21
N ASN A 195 -3.53 1.06 -11.67
CA ASN A 195 -3.74 2.50 -11.73
C ASN A 195 -3.79 3.15 -10.34
N VAL A 196 -4.33 2.45 -9.33
CA VAL A 196 -4.31 2.98 -7.95
C VAL A 196 -2.88 3.12 -7.44
N LEU A 197 -1.99 2.18 -7.78
CA LEU A 197 -0.58 2.27 -7.41
C LEU A 197 0.12 3.42 -8.14
N GLU A 198 -0.14 3.55 -9.44
CA GLU A 198 0.37 4.66 -10.27
C GLU A 198 -0.08 6.03 -9.72
N ASP A 199 -1.38 6.18 -9.40
CA ASP A 199 -1.95 7.40 -8.80
C ASP A 199 -1.23 7.78 -7.50
N ILE A 200 -0.99 6.81 -6.61
CA ILE A 200 -0.30 7.02 -5.33
C ILE A 200 1.14 7.51 -5.57
N GLU A 201 1.86 6.90 -6.50
CA GLU A 201 3.25 7.28 -6.83
C GLU A 201 3.32 8.66 -7.47
N GLU A 202 2.40 9.00 -8.37
CA GLU A 202 2.35 10.31 -9.02
C GLU A 202 1.94 11.43 -8.07
N ILE A 203 0.96 11.19 -7.20
CA ILE A 203 0.61 12.11 -6.11
C ILE A 203 1.80 12.26 -5.17
N GLY A 204 2.51 11.17 -4.86
CA GLY A 204 3.76 11.19 -4.09
C GLY A 204 4.82 12.08 -4.73
N GLN A 205 4.99 12.05 -6.05
CA GLN A 205 5.90 12.94 -6.77
C GLN A 205 5.48 14.40 -6.70
N LEU A 206 4.21 14.71 -6.94
CA LEU A 206 3.67 16.06 -6.88
C LEU A 206 3.81 16.71 -5.50
N THR A 207 3.76 15.90 -4.44
CA THR A 207 3.69 16.35 -3.04
C THR A 207 4.97 16.08 -2.26
N ASN A 208 6.08 15.73 -2.94
CA ASN A 208 7.35 15.39 -2.29
C ASN A 208 7.21 14.31 -1.19
N ARG A 209 6.38 13.30 -1.45
CA ARG A 209 6.13 12.11 -0.62
C ARG A 209 6.56 10.81 -1.34
N VAL A 210 7.59 10.88 -2.19
CA VAL A 210 8.03 9.76 -3.04
C VAL A 210 8.38 8.51 -2.22
N GLU A 211 9.22 8.65 -1.19
CA GLU A 211 9.61 7.51 -0.34
C GLU A 211 8.39 6.84 0.32
N LYS A 212 7.45 7.65 0.83
CA LYS A 212 6.23 7.18 1.47
C LYS A 212 5.29 6.49 0.47
N ALA A 213 5.17 7.04 -0.73
CA ALA A 213 4.39 6.47 -1.80
C ALA A 213 4.98 5.13 -2.26
N GLU A 214 6.29 5.06 -2.48
CA GLU A 214 7.00 3.83 -2.87
C GLU A 214 6.90 2.74 -1.79
N GLU A 215 7.03 3.11 -0.50
CA GLU A 215 6.82 2.18 0.63
C GLU A 215 5.39 1.62 0.59
N LEU A 216 4.39 2.50 0.48
CA LEU A 216 2.98 2.11 0.45
C LEU A 216 2.65 1.22 -0.75
N THR A 217 3.07 1.59 -1.96
CA THR A 217 2.77 0.81 -3.17
C THR A 217 3.51 -0.51 -3.18
N SER A 218 4.73 -0.57 -2.63
CA SER A 218 5.46 -1.83 -2.44
C SER A 218 4.71 -2.76 -1.49
N GLU A 219 4.25 -2.27 -0.33
CA GLU A 219 3.45 -3.08 0.61
C GLU A 219 2.14 -3.57 0.00
N MET A 220 1.46 -2.72 -0.78
CA MET A 220 0.23 -3.09 -1.49
C MET A 220 0.51 -4.17 -2.54
N GLN A 221 1.59 -4.02 -3.30
CA GLN A 221 2.00 -4.98 -4.33
C GLN A 221 2.38 -6.33 -3.73
N GLU A 222 3.11 -6.35 -2.62
CA GLU A 222 3.44 -7.58 -1.89
C GLU A 222 2.18 -8.34 -1.46
N LYS A 223 1.18 -7.63 -0.90
CA LYS A 223 -0.09 -8.24 -0.50
C LYS A 223 -0.88 -8.77 -1.71
N ILE A 224 -0.87 -8.06 -2.82
CA ILE A 224 -1.50 -8.51 -4.06
C ILE A 224 -0.84 -9.81 -4.54
N ASP A 225 0.49 -9.87 -4.53
CA ASP A 225 1.24 -11.04 -4.98
C ASP A 225 1.11 -12.23 -4.02
N GLU A 226 1.03 -11.97 -2.71
CA GLU A 226 0.67 -12.99 -1.71
C GLU A 226 -0.71 -13.60 -2.04
N ILE A 227 -1.72 -12.76 -2.25
CA ILE A 227 -3.08 -13.23 -2.59
C ILE A 227 -3.08 -14.01 -3.90
N LYS A 228 -2.41 -13.50 -4.94
CA LYS A 228 -2.27 -14.20 -6.24
C LYS A 228 -1.62 -15.57 -6.06
N THR A 229 -0.59 -15.68 -5.23
CA THR A 229 0.10 -16.94 -4.93
C THR A 229 -0.82 -17.91 -4.20
N LEU A 230 -1.56 -17.45 -3.19
CA LEU A 230 -2.50 -18.28 -2.42
C LEU A 230 -3.62 -18.88 -3.28
N VAL A 231 -4.04 -18.19 -4.33
CA VAL A 231 -5.14 -18.63 -5.21
C VAL A 231 -4.68 -19.24 -6.53
N ALA A 232 -3.36 -19.33 -6.78
CA ALA A 232 -2.80 -19.74 -8.07
C ALA A 232 -3.22 -21.15 -8.48
N ASP A 233 -3.30 -22.07 -7.51
CA ASP A 233 -3.60 -23.49 -7.74
C ASP A 233 -5.10 -23.83 -7.63
N VAL A 234 -5.96 -22.84 -7.37
CA VAL A 234 -7.42 -23.05 -7.25
C VAL A 234 -8.03 -23.27 -8.63
N SER A 235 -8.62 -24.45 -8.84
CA SER A 235 -9.24 -24.78 -10.13
C SER A 235 -10.49 -23.94 -10.39
N ASP A 236 -10.88 -23.79 -11.66
CA ASP A 236 -12.09 -23.02 -12.01
C ASP A 236 -13.37 -23.65 -11.41
N GLU A 237 -13.39 -24.97 -11.18
CA GLU A 237 -14.48 -25.69 -10.52
C GLU A 237 -14.55 -25.41 -9.01
N GLU A 238 -13.43 -25.06 -8.39
CA GLU A 238 -13.32 -24.76 -6.95
C GLU A 238 -13.59 -23.28 -6.63
N LYS A 239 -13.53 -22.40 -7.64
CA LYS A 239 -13.81 -20.97 -7.46
C LYS A 239 -15.26 -20.73 -7.05
N PRO A 240 -15.51 -20.04 -5.91
CA PRO A 240 -16.86 -19.74 -5.48
C PRO A 240 -17.52 -18.76 -6.46
N LYS A 241 -18.82 -18.97 -6.71
CA LYS A 241 -19.62 -18.00 -7.48
C LYS A 241 -19.90 -16.79 -6.60
N VAL A 242 -19.51 -15.62 -7.08
CA VAL A 242 -19.69 -14.35 -6.36
C VAL A 242 -20.73 -13.51 -7.11
N PHE A 243 -21.65 -12.93 -6.34
CA PHE A 243 -22.53 -11.86 -6.79
C PHE A 243 -22.19 -10.63 -5.95
N TYR A 244 -21.81 -9.55 -6.62
CA TYR A 244 -21.48 -8.28 -5.99
C TYR A 244 -22.63 -7.30 -6.26
N MET A 245 -23.26 -6.81 -5.19
CA MET A 245 -24.38 -5.88 -5.26
C MET A 245 -23.89 -4.52 -4.76
N VAL A 246 -23.83 -3.55 -5.67
CA VAL A 246 -23.32 -2.19 -5.39
C VAL A 246 -24.38 -1.35 -4.68
N TRP A 247 -25.65 -1.52 -5.04
CA TRP A 247 -26.74 -0.72 -4.49
C TRP A 247 -28.01 -1.56 -4.35
N ASN A 248 -28.75 -1.36 -3.27
CA ASN A 248 -29.92 -2.18 -2.96
C ASN A 248 -31.19 -1.73 -3.70
N GLU A 249 -31.43 -0.42 -3.85
CA GLU A 249 -32.64 0.11 -4.49
C GLU A 249 -32.42 1.37 -5.35
N PRO A 250 -32.62 1.30 -6.68
CA PRO A 250 -32.85 0.07 -7.44
C PRO A 250 -31.65 -0.88 -7.33
N ILE A 251 -31.86 -2.19 -7.48
CA ILE A 251 -30.75 -3.15 -7.46
C ILE A 251 -29.77 -2.76 -8.58
N MET A 252 -28.55 -2.43 -8.19
CA MET A 252 -27.44 -2.22 -9.12
C MET A 252 -26.35 -3.24 -8.80
N SER A 253 -25.92 -3.96 -9.84
CA SER A 253 -24.83 -4.95 -9.81
C SER A 253 -23.76 -4.56 -10.79
#